data_AF-A0A8E0KII2-F1
#
_entry.id   AF-A0A8E0KII2-F1
#
_cell.length_a   1.000
_cell.length_b   1.000
_cell.length_c   1.000
_cell.angle_alpha   90.00
_cell.angle_beta   90.00
_cell.angle_gamma   90.00
#
_symmetry.space_group_name_H-M   'P 1'
#
loop_
_entity.id
_entity.type
_entity.pdbx_description
1 polymer ?
#
loop_
_entity_poly.entity_id
_entity_poly.type
_entity_poly.pdbx_seq_one_letter_code
_entity_poly.pdbx_strand_id
1 'polypeptide(L)'
;MLEILSSQAGLPFRVDVPESFDLVERPSGPDFDVYQVSRGDTAFVGIYVGCCSPFPIYDGRQTEAAGRFSILINENGANRAVEHLFVRESDGRQIHVWLHSVTGDDRALAERIAQTVDPR
;
A
#
# COMPACT_ATOMS: atom_id res chain seq x y z
N MET A 1 11.69 1.96 18.05
CA MET A 1 12.08 3.10 17.19
C MET A 1 11.65 2.71 15.79
N LEU A 2 10.82 3.51 15.12
CA LEU A 2 10.47 3.27 13.72
C LEU A 2 11.63 3.78 12.86
N GLU A 3 12.00 3.04 11.82
CA GLU A 3 13.05 3.47 10.90
C GLU A 3 12.43 4.21 9.72
N ILE A 4 12.80 5.48 9.57
CA ILE A 4 12.43 6.27 8.39
C ILE A 4 13.38 5.92 7.26
N LEU A 5 12.83 5.42 6.15
CA LEU A 5 13.62 5.07 4.97
C LEU A 5 13.95 6.32 4.18
N SER A 6 15.21 6.75 4.26
CA SER A 6 15.73 7.88 3.48
C SER A 6 16.03 7.50 2.02
N SER A 7 15.93 6.21 1.67
CA SER A 7 16.12 5.67 0.32
C SER A 7 15.24 4.45 0.09
N GLN A 8 14.73 4.29 -1.13
CA GLN A 8 13.99 3.09 -1.58
C GLN A 8 14.88 2.12 -2.37
N ALA A 9 16.20 2.27 -2.29
CA ALA A 9 17.14 1.32 -2.89
C ALA A 9 17.04 -0.03 -2.18
N GLY A 10 16.89 -1.12 -2.94
CA GLY A 10 16.74 -2.48 -2.38
C GLY A 10 15.31 -2.88 -2.00
N LEU A 11 14.35 -1.95 -1.97
CA LEU A 11 12.94 -2.30 -1.78
C LEU A 11 12.39 -3.07 -3.01
N PRO A 12 11.49 -4.04 -2.80
CA PRO A 12 10.86 -4.83 -3.87
C PRO A 12 9.73 -4.06 -4.57
N PHE A 13 9.56 -2.78 -4.26
CA PHE A 13 8.65 -1.85 -4.91
C PHE A 13 9.26 -0.45 -4.95
N ARG A 14 8.62 0.43 -5.71
CA ARG A 14 8.73 1.87 -5.60
C ARG A 14 7.37 2.44 -5.18
N VAL A 15 7.38 3.55 -4.45
CA VAL A 15 6.20 4.37 -4.18
C VAL A 15 6.60 5.85 -4.24
N ASP A 16 5.75 6.70 -4.79
CA ASP A 16 6.01 8.14 -4.75
C ASP A 16 5.51 8.69 -3.39
N VAL A 17 6.47 9.12 -2.56
CA VAL A 17 6.22 9.65 -1.22
C VAL A 17 6.25 11.18 -1.30
N PRO A 18 5.13 11.89 -1.03
CA PRO A 18 5.14 13.35 -1.05
C PRO A 18 6.07 13.93 0.04
N GLU A 19 6.61 15.14 -0.15
CA GLU A 19 7.61 15.74 0.74
C GLU A 19 7.17 15.85 2.22
N SER A 20 5.87 15.94 2.49
CA SER A 20 5.33 15.99 3.86
C SER A 20 5.09 14.61 4.47
N PHE A 21 5.56 13.53 3.84
CA PHE A 21 5.35 12.15 4.25
C PHE A 21 6.67 11.41 4.42
N ASP A 22 6.63 10.43 5.32
CA ASP A 22 7.70 9.49 5.55
C ASP A 22 7.26 8.09 5.10
N LEU A 23 8.20 7.36 4.48
CA LEU A 23 8.10 5.91 4.35
C LEU A 23 8.83 5.29 5.54
N VAL A 24 8.11 4.52 6.34
CA VAL A 24 8.67 3.88 7.54
C VAL A 24 8.56 2.37 7.45
N GLU A 25 9.59 1.68 7.91
CA GLU A 25 9.50 0.23 8.15
C GLU A 25 8.77 -0.02 9.48
N ARG A 26 7.88 -1.02 9.47
CA ARG A 26 7.10 -1.49 10.62
C ARG A 26 7.66 -2.84 11.07
N PRO A 27 7.24 -3.37 12.23
CA PRO A 27 7.67 -4.70 12.66
C PRO A 27 7.40 -5.76 11.57
N SER A 28 8.48 -6.31 11.03
CA SER A 28 8.53 -7.33 10.00
C SER A 28 8.71 -8.73 10.62
N GLY A 29 8.44 -9.78 9.85
CA GLY A 29 8.61 -11.19 10.25
C GLY A 29 9.66 -11.91 9.40
N PRO A 30 9.94 -13.20 9.65
CA PRO A 30 10.95 -13.94 8.90
C PRO A 30 10.64 -14.07 7.39
N ASP A 31 9.35 -14.05 7.03
CA ASP A 31 8.88 -14.29 5.67
C ASP A 31 8.15 -13.09 5.05
N PHE A 32 8.13 -11.95 5.76
CA PHE A 32 7.43 -10.76 5.27
C PHE A 32 7.98 -9.46 5.85
N ASP A 33 7.86 -8.40 5.06
CA ASP A 33 8.16 -7.03 5.44
C ASP A 33 6.90 -6.18 5.43
N VAL A 34 6.82 -5.20 6.32
CA VAL A 34 5.72 -4.22 6.34
C VAL A 34 6.27 -2.80 6.33
N TYR A 35 5.75 -1.99 5.43
CA TYR A 35 6.06 -0.58 5.28
C TYR A 35 4.80 0.26 5.44
N GLN A 36 4.98 1.51 5.83
CA GLN A 36 3.87 2.44 6.03
C GLN A 36 4.25 3.81 5.49
N VAL A 37 3.39 4.42 4.67
CA VAL A 37 3.49 5.84 4.30
C VAL A 37 2.67 6.65 5.30
N SER A 38 3.31 7.59 5.98
CA SER A 38 2.73 8.35 7.09
C SER A 38 3.01 9.84 6.98
N ARG A 39 2.14 10.67 7.56
CA ARG A 39 2.38 12.12 7.75
C ARG A 39 2.28 12.41 9.24
N GLY A 40 3.43 12.60 9.89
CA GLY A 40 3.51 12.59 11.35
C GLY A 40 3.03 11.24 11.91
N ASP A 41 2.15 11.28 12.91
CA ASP A 41 1.60 10.07 13.55
C ASP A 41 0.46 9.41 12.77
N THR A 42 0.00 10.02 11.67
CA THR A 42 -1.12 9.51 10.88
C THR A 42 -0.64 8.61 9.76
N ALA A 43 -1.06 7.34 9.79
CA ALA A 43 -0.81 6.38 8.72
C ALA A 43 -1.80 6.57 7.57
N PHE A 44 -1.31 6.54 6.33
CA PHE A 44 -2.13 6.69 5.12
C PHE A 44 -2.20 5.41 4.31
N VAL A 45 -1.04 4.80 4.04
CA VAL A 45 -0.93 3.59 3.21
C VAL A 45 -0.07 2.55 3.94
N GLY A 46 -0.55 1.32 4.01
CA GLY A 46 0.25 0.17 4.41
C GLY A 46 0.66 -0.64 3.20
N ILE A 47 1.88 -1.21 3.24
CA ILE A 47 2.45 -2.03 2.18
C ILE A 47 3.05 -3.29 2.83
N TYR A 48 2.50 -4.45 2.53
CA TYR A 48 3.00 -5.76 2.94
C TYR A 48 3.73 -6.40 1.77
N VAL A 49 4.86 -7.04 2.04
CA VAL A 49 5.58 -7.87 1.07
C VAL A 49 5.83 -9.23 1.68
N GLY A 50 5.29 -10.31 1.11
CA GLY A 50 5.46 -11.66 1.65
C GLY A 50 4.65 -12.72 0.90
N CYS A 51 4.61 -13.95 1.40
CA CYS A 51 3.97 -15.08 0.70
C CYS A 51 2.45 -15.24 0.98
N CYS A 52 1.92 -14.59 2.01
CA CYS A 52 0.55 -14.79 2.48
C CYS A 52 -0.11 -13.46 2.80
N SER A 53 -0.43 -12.69 1.76
CA SER A 53 -1.17 -11.45 1.90
C SER A 53 -2.56 -11.70 2.52
N PRO A 54 -3.01 -10.85 3.45
CA PRO A 54 -4.39 -10.87 3.95
C PRO A 54 -5.39 -10.23 2.98
N PHE A 55 -5.02 -9.96 1.72
CA PHE A 55 -5.92 -9.40 0.72
C PHE A 55 -7.09 -10.38 0.38
N PRO A 56 -8.32 -9.88 0.25
CA PRO A 56 -8.77 -8.51 0.55
C PRO A 56 -9.12 -8.32 2.04
N ILE A 57 -8.85 -7.13 2.57
CA ILE A 57 -9.26 -6.70 3.92
C ILE A 57 -10.63 -5.99 3.89
N TYR A 58 -10.88 -5.22 2.83
CA TYR A 58 -12.12 -4.48 2.62
C TYR A 58 -13.12 -5.32 1.83
N ASP A 59 -14.40 -5.21 2.20
CA ASP A 59 -15.50 -5.71 1.40
C ASP A 59 -15.86 -4.69 0.32
N GLY A 60 -15.68 -5.06 -0.94
CA GLY A 60 -15.87 -4.18 -2.08
C GLY A 60 -15.80 -4.92 -3.41
N ARG A 61 -15.97 -4.18 -4.50
CA ARG A 61 -15.88 -4.75 -5.84
C ARG A 61 -14.42 -4.98 -6.22
N GLN A 62 -14.05 -6.23 -6.41
CA GLN A 62 -12.76 -6.58 -6.99
C GLN A 62 -12.72 -6.26 -8.50
N THR A 63 -11.58 -5.72 -8.95
CA THR A 63 -11.26 -5.52 -10.36
C THR A 63 -9.81 -5.94 -10.61
N GLU A 64 -9.50 -6.29 -11.84
CA GLU A 64 -8.14 -6.63 -12.27
C GLU A 64 -7.79 -5.80 -13.50
N ALA A 65 -6.61 -5.16 -13.48
CA ALA A 65 -6.08 -4.43 -14.63
C ALA A 65 -4.55 -4.35 -14.53
N ALA A 66 -3.85 -4.52 -15.66
CA ALA A 66 -2.39 -4.39 -15.74
C ALA A 66 -1.62 -5.19 -14.66
N GLY A 67 -2.02 -6.44 -14.40
CA GLY A 67 -1.36 -7.32 -13.41
C GLY A 67 -1.61 -6.93 -11.95
N ARG A 68 -2.55 -6.03 -11.69
CA ARG A 68 -2.94 -5.57 -10.35
C ARG A 68 -4.40 -5.91 -10.06
N PHE A 69 -4.64 -6.66 -8.99
CA PHE A 69 -5.98 -6.77 -8.41
C PHE A 69 -6.24 -5.56 -7.53
N SER A 70 -7.47 -5.06 -7.49
CA SER A 70 -7.84 -3.92 -6.65
C SER A 70 -9.24 -4.08 -6.08
N ILE A 71 -9.44 -3.62 -4.84
CA ILE A 71 -10.77 -3.54 -4.22
C ILE A 71 -11.26 -2.09 -4.32
N LEU A 72 -12.44 -1.93 -4.91
CA LEU A 72 -13.13 -0.66 -5.06
C LEU A 72 -14.32 -0.60 -4.11
N ILE A 73 -14.39 0.44 -3.28
CA ILE A 73 -15.60 0.76 -2.50
C ILE A 73 -16.27 2.01 -3.05
N ASN A 74 -17.58 2.13 -2.89
CA ASN A 74 -18.27 3.39 -3.15
C ASN A 74 -18.24 4.23 -1.87
N GLU A 75 -17.56 5.38 -1.93
CA GLU A 75 -17.50 6.34 -0.84
C GLU A 75 -17.97 7.70 -1.35
N ASN A 76 -19.06 8.23 -0.78
CA ASN A 76 -19.66 9.50 -1.16
C ASN A 76 -19.96 9.64 -2.67
N GLY A 77 -20.43 8.55 -3.30
CA GLY A 77 -20.74 8.51 -4.73
C GLY A 77 -19.54 8.37 -5.65
N ALA A 78 -18.32 8.29 -5.13
CA ALA A 78 -17.10 8.01 -5.90
C ALA A 78 -16.61 6.59 -5.65
N ASN A 79 -16.16 5.90 -6.70
CA ASN A 79 -15.44 4.64 -6.53
C ASN A 79 -14.00 4.92 -6.11
N ARG A 80 -13.59 4.36 -4.97
CA ARG A 80 -12.27 4.52 -4.38
C ARG A 80 -11.55 3.19 -4.36
N ALA A 81 -10.34 3.15 -4.88
CA ALA A 81 -9.46 1.99 -4.74
C ALA A 81 -8.82 2.00 -3.36
N VAL A 82 -9.24 1.06 -2.52
CA VAL A 82 -8.80 0.98 -1.11
C VAL A 82 -7.76 -0.09 -0.86
N GLU A 83 -7.60 -1.01 -1.80
CA GLU A 83 -6.56 -2.03 -1.77
C GLU A 83 -6.05 -2.35 -3.15
N HIS A 84 -4.79 -2.77 -3.21
CA HIS A 84 -4.14 -3.32 -4.39
C HIS A 84 -3.36 -4.58 -4.01
N LEU A 85 -3.39 -5.58 -4.88
CA LEU A 85 -2.54 -6.76 -4.76
C LEU A 85 -1.77 -6.97 -6.07
N PHE A 86 -0.47 -7.13 -5.93
CA PHE A 86 0.44 -7.54 -7.00
C PHE A 86 1.04 -8.89 -6.62
N VAL A 87 1.26 -9.74 -7.62
CA VAL A 87 2.01 -11.00 -7.47
C VAL A 87 3.30 -10.85 -8.27
N ARG A 88 4.45 -10.94 -7.59
CA ARG A 88 5.76 -10.85 -8.23
C ARG A 88 6.07 -12.17 -8.91
N GLU A 89 6.26 -12.14 -10.22
CA GLU A 89 6.55 -13.35 -11.01
C GLU A 89 7.91 -13.97 -10.66
N SER A 90 8.86 -13.16 -10.19
CA SER A 90 10.24 -13.58 -9.92
C SER A 90 10.38 -14.56 -8.75
N ASP A 91 9.54 -14.43 -7.72
CA ASP A 91 9.62 -15.26 -6.50
C ASP A 91 8.25 -15.63 -5.91
N GLY A 92 7.15 -15.28 -6.57
CA GLY A 92 5.79 -15.55 -6.12
C GLY A 92 5.36 -14.73 -4.90
N ARG A 93 6.21 -13.82 -4.38
CA ARG A 93 5.82 -12.95 -3.26
C ARG A 93 4.76 -11.96 -3.71
N GLN A 94 3.88 -11.64 -2.78
CA GLN A 94 2.79 -10.71 -2.97
C GLN A 94 3.18 -9.35 -2.41
N ILE A 95 2.82 -8.29 -3.13
CA ILE A 95 2.83 -6.92 -2.61
C ILE A 95 1.38 -6.51 -2.40
N HIS A 96 0.99 -6.33 -1.15
CA HIS A 96 -0.35 -5.91 -0.79
C HIS A 96 -0.32 -4.49 -0.24
N VAL A 97 -1.09 -3.62 -0.87
CA VAL A 97 -1.20 -2.21 -0.51
C VAL A 97 -2.61 -1.97 -0.02
N TRP A 98 -2.78 -1.31 1.11
CA TRP A 98 -4.10 -0.91 1.61
C TRP A 98 -4.10 0.50 2.16
N LEU A 99 -5.25 1.16 2.10
CA LEU A 99 -5.44 2.46 2.74
C LEU A 99 -5.78 2.27 4.22
N HIS A 100 -5.17 3.08 5.08
CA HIS A 100 -5.59 3.21 6.48
C HIS A 100 -6.90 3.99 6.60
N SER A 101 -7.48 4.04 7.80
CA SER A 101 -8.77 4.65 8.12
C SER A 101 -8.77 6.19 8.12
N VAL A 102 -8.14 6.81 7.12
CA VAL A 102 -8.25 8.25 6.84
C VAL A 102 -9.55 8.55 6.08
N THR A 103 -10.02 9.80 6.11
CA THR A 103 -11.31 10.22 5.52
C THR A 103 -11.17 11.50 4.71
N GLY A 104 -12.13 11.79 3.84
CA GLY A 104 -12.18 13.06 3.09
C GLY A 104 -10.95 13.27 2.19
N ASP A 105 -10.35 14.46 2.25
CA ASP A 105 -9.18 14.79 1.43
C ASP A 105 -7.97 13.89 1.70
N ASP A 106 -7.80 13.46 2.95
CA ASP A 106 -6.73 12.55 3.34
C ASP A 106 -6.96 11.14 2.75
N ARG A 107 -8.22 10.69 2.63
CA ARG A 107 -8.56 9.45 1.91
C ARG A 107 -8.19 9.54 0.44
N ALA A 108 -8.54 10.66 -0.21
CA ALA A 108 -8.19 10.86 -1.61
C ALA A 108 -6.67 10.96 -1.82
N LEU A 109 -5.92 11.52 -0.86
CA LEU A 109 -4.47 11.57 -0.89
C LEU A 109 -3.84 10.17 -0.68
N ALA A 110 -4.34 9.40 0.28
CA ALA A 110 -3.90 8.04 0.52
C ALA A 110 -4.10 7.15 -0.72
N GLU A 111 -5.27 7.25 -1.36
CA GLU A 111 -5.56 6.58 -2.63
C GLU A 111 -4.55 6.96 -3.72
N ARG A 112 -4.26 8.26 -3.89
CA ARG A 112 -3.26 8.71 -4.88
C ARG A 112 -1.88 8.12 -4.61
N ILE A 113 -1.43 8.12 -3.36
CA ILE A 113 -0.13 7.54 -2.99
C ILE A 113 -0.13 6.02 -3.28
N ALA A 114 -1.15 5.29 -2.85
CA ALA A 114 -1.25 3.85 -3.05
C ALA A 114 -1.23 3.45 -4.54
N GLN A 115 -1.83 4.27 -5.41
CA GLN A 115 -1.82 4.04 -6.86
C GLN A 115 -0.43 4.15 -7.51
N THR A 116 0.53 4.82 -6.84
CA THR A 116 1.91 4.94 -7.31
C THR A 116 2.80 3.77 -6.93
N VAL A 117 2.29 2.83 -6.11
CA VAL A 117 3.05 1.64 -5.77
C VAL A 117 3.25 0.79 -7.02
N ASP A 118 4.52 0.54 -7.33
CA ASP A 118 4.97 -0.20 -8.51
C ASP A 118 5.95 -1.31 -8.10
N PRO A 119 5.63 -2.60 -8.33
CA PRO A 119 6.52 -3.72 -8.03
C PRO A 119 7.85 -3.65 -8.81
N ARG A 120 8.93 -4.19 -8.22
CA ARG A 120 10.23 -4.39 -8.86
C ARG A 120 10.58 -5.87 -9.07
#